data_AF-A0A970GYX2-F1
#
_entry.id   AF-A0A970GYX2-F1
#
_cell.length_a   1.000
_cell.length_b   1.000
_cell.length_c   1.000
_cell.angle_alpha   90.00
_cell.angle_beta   90.00
_cell.angle_gamma   90.00
#
_symmetry.space_group_name_H-M   'P 1'
#
loop_
_entity.id
_entity.type
_entity.pdbx_description
1 polymer ?
#
loop_
_entity_poly.entity_id
_entity_poly.type
_entity_poly.pdbx_seq_one_letter_code
_entity_poly.pdbx_strand_id
1 'polypeptide(L)'
;VDISRYDYDQVYMDHATIPFRDAESLQPLDLPEAGRNQPYCLTFNVSTNTVPGLYTGKIELLADNKPIGDVAVNLRVLPFALPEAKTYYDTSRTYFSHINYAATASEEIFASSIRHLKEHNLLNASRVADTPWQIEIARKAGYPLKELVSAGSPSPRMWWRNFGGPSNALTTEDKACLDHLFERDLKRQLDYYDKHIGPGTCFFNCGASEASSHSALVQRLEHGVDIYHASGRAFLMTHGMGEALPFFTGDFNGMDSTTHISREWADLWHAAGGRIMNYANPFPGAENPAWFRRRIGLEMYKDHYDGQMLHGYLARFWNEFPEWPGGDGNYRNFGMVYPQQDGIISTLAMIGTREAYDDVRYATLLKTQALAYRDNKDPRLAREARRQLHWLERVDGKNADMDAFRIGAAHRIQTLMELVKIQGGDR
;
A
#
# COMPACT_ATOMS: atom_id res chain seq x y z
N VAL A 1 -4.66 -22.04 21.41
CA VAL A 1 -3.29 -21.80 21.93
C VAL A 1 -3.43 -20.83 23.07
N ASP A 2 -2.95 -21.17 24.27
CA ASP A 2 -2.94 -20.21 25.38
C ASP A 2 -1.85 -19.17 25.11
N ILE A 3 -2.27 -17.95 24.78
CA ILE A 3 -1.38 -16.83 24.49
C ILE A 3 -0.99 -16.04 25.75
N SER A 4 -1.58 -16.33 26.91
CA SER A 4 -1.25 -15.64 28.17
C SER A 4 0.19 -15.90 28.63
N ARG A 5 0.79 -17.01 28.19
CA ARG A 5 2.21 -17.34 28.44
C ARG A 5 3.20 -16.37 27.78
N TYR A 6 2.75 -15.54 26.83
CA TYR A 6 3.61 -14.57 26.13
C TYR A 6 3.66 -13.19 26.82
N ASP A 7 2.93 -13.02 27.94
CA ASP A 7 2.71 -11.73 28.61
C ASP A 7 3.92 -11.21 29.41
N TYR A 8 4.89 -12.06 29.77
CA TYR A 8 5.98 -11.66 30.71
C TYR A 8 7.43 -12.01 30.32
N ASP A 9 7.69 -12.98 29.43
CA ASP A 9 9.02 -13.62 29.33
C ASP A 9 9.80 -13.38 28.01
N GLN A 10 9.47 -12.35 27.21
CA GLN A 10 10.06 -12.15 25.88
C GLN A 10 9.99 -13.40 24.96
N VAL A 11 9.05 -14.30 25.22
CA VAL A 11 8.88 -15.52 24.44
C VAL A 11 8.19 -15.15 23.13
N TYR A 12 8.74 -15.59 22.00
CA TYR A 12 8.10 -15.37 20.71
C TYR A 12 7.28 -16.60 20.29
N MET A 13 6.09 -16.35 19.75
CA MET A 13 5.33 -17.33 19.00
C MET A 13 5.96 -17.48 17.61
N ASP A 14 6.54 -18.65 17.38
CA ASP A 14 6.91 -19.10 16.05
C ASP A 14 5.71 -19.83 15.41
N HIS A 15 4.98 -19.11 14.56
CA HIS A 15 3.81 -19.63 13.87
C HIS A 15 4.11 -20.79 12.90
N ALA A 16 5.37 -20.98 12.52
CA ALA A 16 5.77 -22.12 11.69
C ALA A 16 5.78 -23.44 12.48
N THR A 17 6.04 -23.38 13.79
CA THR A 17 6.19 -24.56 14.65
C THR A 17 5.03 -24.74 15.62
N ILE A 18 4.29 -23.68 15.92
CA ILE A 18 3.13 -23.71 16.82
C ILE A 18 1.85 -23.77 15.97
N PRO A 19 1.00 -24.82 16.11
CA PRO A 19 -0.19 -25.01 15.29
C PRO A 19 -1.33 -24.06 15.73
N PHE A 20 -1.15 -22.77 15.49
CA PHE A 20 -2.19 -21.76 15.66
C PHE A 20 -2.91 -21.53 14.34
N ARG A 21 -4.23 -21.71 14.35
CA ARG A 21 -5.13 -21.51 13.21
C ARG A 21 -6.36 -20.77 13.69
N ASP A 22 -6.86 -19.85 12.87
CA ASP A 22 -8.15 -19.21 13.10
C ASP A 22 -9.29 -20.21 12.84
N ALA A 23 -10.44 -19.96 13.45
CA ALA A 23 -11.61 -20.82 13.27
C ALA A 23 -12.28 -20.54 11.92
N GLU A 24 -12.78 -21.58 11.24
CA GLU A 24 -13.47 -21.44 9.96
C GLU A 24 -14.78 -20.62 10.05
N SER A 25 -15.37 -20.58 11.24
CA SER A 25 -16.55 -19.78 11.54
C SER A 25 -16.40 -19.10 12.89
N LEU A 26 -17.14 -18.01 13.10
CA LEU A 26 -17.25 -17.35 14.39
C LEU A 26 -17.65 -18.38 15.46
N GLN A 27 -16.83 -18.51 16.50
CA GLN A 27 -17.06 -19.42 17.61
C GLN A 27 -17.64 -18.65 18.81
N PRO A 28 -18.44 -19.32 19.67
CA PRO A 28 -18.75 -18.77 20.98
C PRO A 28 -17.45 -18.59 21.78
N LEU A 29 -17.44 -17.58 22.65
CA LEU A 29 -16.35 -17.34 23.59
C LEU A 29 -16.91 -17.12 24.99
N ASP A 30 -16.19 -17.60 25.99
CA ASP A 30 -16.51 -17.31 27.38
C ASP A 30 -16.06 -15.89 27.71
N LEU A 31 -16.93 -15.11 28.36
CA LEU A 31 -16.54 -13.83 28.94
C LEU A 31 -15.95 -14.10 30.32
N PRO A 32 -14.61 -14.02 30.49
CA PRO A 32 -13.94 -14.62 31.64
C PRO A 32 -14.18 -13.87 32.95
N GLU A 33 -14.62 -12.61 32.89
CA GLU A 33 -14.76 -11.75 34.07
C GLU A 33 -15.96 -10.81 33.94
N ALA A 34 -16.75 -10.70 35.02
CA ALA A 34 -17.84 -9.75 35.10
C ALA A 34 -17.33 -8.30 35.08
N GLY A 35 -17.95 -7.46 34.25
CA GLY A 35 -17.56 -6.04 34.11
C GLY A 35 -16.53 -5.76 33.02
N ARG A 36 -16.04 -6.79 32.32
CA ARG A 36 -15.15 -6.63 31.16
C ARG A 36 -15.97 -6.53 29.86
N ASN A 37 -15.64 -5.53 29.03
CA ASN A 37 -16.21 -5.41 27.68
C ASN A 37 -15.46 -6.29 26.69
N GLN A 38 -16.20 -6.91 25.75
CA GLN A 38 -15.63 -7.65 24.62
C GLN A 38 -16.05 -6.98 23.31
N PRO A 39 -15.13 -6.29 22.61
CA PRO A 39 -15.42 -5.72 21.29
C PRO A 39 -15.44 -6.81 20.21
N TYR A 40 -16.30 -6.62 19.21
CA TYR A 40 -16.36 -7.42 17.99
C TYR A 40 -16.19 -6.50 16.77
N CYS A 41 -15.30 -6.86 15.86
CA CYS A 41 -15.13 -6.15 14.59
C CYS A 41 -15.92 -6.90 13.50
N LEU A 42 -16.79 -6.17 12.79
CA LEU A 42 -17.62 -6.73 11.72
C LEU A 42 -17.31 -6.01 10.41
N THR A 43 -16.96 -6.78 9.38
CA THR A 43 -16.66 -6.27 8.05
C THR A 43 -17.73 -6.70 7.06
N PHE A 44 -18.38 -5.74 6.41
CA PHE A 44 -19.38 -5.99 5.38
C PHE A 44 -18.74 -5.91 4.00
N ASN A 45 -18.69 -7.02 3.28
CA ASN A 45 -18.14 -7.09 1.93
C ASN A 45 -19.26 -6.91 0.90
N VAL A 46 -19.23 -5.78 0.18
CA VAL A 46 -20.16 -5.50 -0.92
C VAL A 46 -19.50 -5.90 -2.23
N SER A 47 -20.10 -6.86 -2.94
CA SER A 47 -19.59 -7.30 -4.24
C SER A 47 -19.87 -6.26 -5.32
N THR A 48 -19.08 -6.28 -6.40
CA THR A 48 -19.30 -5.40 -7.58
C THR A 48 -20.62 -5.67 -8.30
N ASN A 49 -21.26 -6.82 -8.05
CA ASN A 49 -22.53 -7.21 -8.65
C ASN A 49 -23.73 -6.92 -7.73
N THR A 50 -23.50 -6.38 -6.54
CA THR A 50 -24.57 -6.07 -5.59
C THR A 50 -25.39 -4.90 -6.13
N VAL A 51 -26.72 -5.08 -6.17
CA VAL A 51 -27.65 -4.05 -6.67
C VAL A 51 -27.65 -2.84 -5.72
N PRO A 52 -27.59 -1.61 -6.23
CA PRO A 52 -27.71 -0.42 -5.39
C PRO A 52 -29.05 -0.37 -4.65
N GLY A 53 -29.04 -0.01 -3.37
CA GLY A 53 -30.24 -0.02 -2.55
C GLY A 53 -29.97 0.05 -1.05
N LEU A 54 -31.03 0.05 -0.25
CA LEU A 54 -30.95 -0.09 1.21
C LEU A 54 -31.18 -1.55 1.58
N TYR A 55 -30.19 -2.14 2.23
CA TYR A 55 -30.25 -3.47 2.81
C TYR A 55 -30.43 -3.36 4.32
N THR A 56 -31.36 -4.12 4.86
CA THR A 56 -31.67 -4.13 6.29
C THR A 56 -31.47 -5.53 6.84
N GLY A 57 -30.87 -5.64 8.01
CA GLY A 57 -30.65 -6.89 8.72
C GLY A 57 -30.50 -6.66 10.21
N LYS A 58 -30.13 -7.73 10.93
CA LYS A 58 -29.83 -7.67 12.35
C LYS A 58 -28.67 -8.59 12.70
N ILE A 59 -27.92 -8.23 13.72
CA ILE A 59 -26.93 -9.07 14.39
C ILE A 59 -27.56 -9.53 15.69
N GLU A 60 -27.75 -10.83 15.85
CA GLU A 60 -28.30 -11.41 17.08
C GLU A 60 -27.17 -11.76 18.04
N LEU A 61 -27.33 -11.39 19.31
CA LEU A 61 -26.41 -11.73 20.39
C LEU A 61 -27.03 -12.84 21.22
N LEU A 62 -26.30 -13.95 21.36
CA LEU A 62 -26.71 -15.12 22.12
C LEU A 62 -25.74 -15.34 23.29
N ALA A 63 -26.26 -15.64 24.48
CA ALA A 63 -25.51 -16.19 25.60
C ALA A 63 -26.17 -17.49 26.05
N ASP A 64 -25.39 -18.56 26.23
CA ASP A 64 -25.92 -19.90 26.52
C ASP A 64 -27.02 -20.35 25.54
N ASN A 65 -26.84 -20.04 24.26
CA ASN A 65 -27.82 -20.24 23.17
C ASN A 65 -29.18 -19.53 23.38
N LYS A 66 -29.25 -18.55 24.28
CA LYS A 66 -30.44 -17.73 24.52
C LYS A 66 -30.22 -16.31 23.99
N PRO A 67 -31.19 -15.72 23.28
CA PRO A 67 -31.11 -14.33 22.86
C PRO A 67 -30.97 -13.38 24.05
N ILE A 68 -29.95 -12.53 24.00
CA ILE A 68 -29.71 -11.48 24.99
C ILE A 68 -29.86 -10.07 24.42
N GLY A 69 -29.95 -9.94 23.10
CA GLY A 69 -30.19 -8.69 22.41
C GLY A 69 -29.91 -8.79 20.92
N ASP A 70 -30.18 -7.71 20.20
CA ASP A 70 -29.87 -7.59 18.78
C ASP A 70 -29.44 -6.17 18.42
N VAL A 71 -28.72 -6.07 17.30
CA VAL A 71 -28.29 -4.80 16.71
C VAL A 71 -28.85 -4.73 15.30
N ALA A 72 -29.73 -3.76 15.04
CA ALA A 72 -30.24 -3.49 13.70
C ALA A 72 -29.14 -2.92 12.80
N VAL A 73 -29.02 -3.46 11.59
CA VAL A 73 -28.01 -3.07 10.60
C VAL A 73 -28.71 -2.54 9.35
N ASN A 74 -28.34 -1.32 8.95
CA ASN A 74 -28.80 -0.68 7.72
C ASN A 74 -27.59 -0.37 6.83
N LEU A 75 -27.47 -1.05 5.70
CA LEU A 75 -26.37 -0.89 4.74
C LEU A 75 -26.90 -0.30 3.44
N ARG A 76 -26.41 0.87 3.05
CA ARG A 76 -26.76 1.48 1.76
C ARG A 76 -25.67 1.21 0.73
N VAL A 77 -26.02 0.50 -0.33
CA VAL A 77 -25.16 0.28 -1.51
C VAL A 77 -25.41 1.41 -2.51
N LEU A 78 -24.37 2.18 -2.79
CA LEU A 78 -24.44 3.34 -3.70
C LEU A 78 -24.27 2.91 -5.17
N PRO A 79 -24.79 3.69 -6.14
CA PRO A 79 -24.85 3.28 -7.55
C PRO A 79 -23.55 3.53 -8.32
N PHE A 80 -22.39 3.25 -7.72
CA PHE A 80 -21.08 3.38 -8.37
C PHE A 80 -20.06 2.39 -7.78
N ALA A 81 -19.06 2.04 -8.59
CA ALA A 81 -17.90 1.27 -8.16
C ALA A 81 -16.69 2.20 -7.97
N LEU A 82 -15.86 1.90 -6.97
CA LEU A 82 -14.64 2.66 -6.71
C LEU A 82 -13.50 2.20 -7.64
N PRO A 83 -12.82 3.12 -8.35
CA PRO A 83 -11.65 2.79 -9.17
C PRO A 83 -10.45 2.43 -8.30
N GLU A 84 -9.34 2.04 -8.90
CA GLU A 84 -8.04 2.03 -8.21
C GLU A 84 -7.66 3.45 -7.75
N ALA A 85 -6.87 3.54 -6.69
CA ALA A 85 -6.35 4.81 -6.19
C ALA A 85 -5.38 5.44 -7.22
N LYS A 86 -5.56 6.73 -7.48
CA LYS A 86 -4.67 7.53 -8.35
C LYS A 86 -4.13 8.71 -7.56
N THR A 87 -3.01 9.26 -7.99
CA THR A 87 -2.40 10.39 -7.28
C THR A 87 -3.29 11.63 -7.35
N TYR A 88 -3.09 12.57 -6.41
CA TYR A 88 -3.84 13.81 -6.44
C TYR A 88 -3.42 14.69 -7.61
N TYR A 89 -2.13 14.93 -7.79
CA TYR A 89 -1.62 15.88 -8.78
C TYR A 89 -1.84 15.41 -10.24
N ASP A 90 -1.80 14.09 -10.47
CA ASP A 90 -2.02 13.47 -11.79
C ASP A 90 -2.87 12.19 -11.67
N THR A 91 -4.13 12.26 -12.13
CA THR A 91 -5.06 11.12 -12.08
C THR A 91 -4.70 9.98 -13.03
N SER A 92 -3.70 10.14 -13.90
CA SER A 92 -3.17 9.05 -14.74
C SER A 92 -2.14 8.19 -13.99
N ARG A 93 -1.55 8.70 -12.91
CA ARG A 93 -0.52 8.02 -12.11
C ARG A 93 -1.11 7.20 -10.97
N THR A 94 -0.50 6.06 -10.72
CA THR A 94 -0.85 5.14 -9.62
C THR A 94 -0.53 5.78 -8.27
N TYR A 95 -1.46 5.68 -7.32
CA TYR A 95 -1.15 5.90 -5.91
C TYR A 95 -0.71 4.57 -5.29
N PHE A 96 0.61 4.39 -5.16
CA PHE A 96 1.24 3.16 -4.70
C PHE A 96 0.76 2.75 -3.31
N SER A 97 0.25 1.54 -3.23
CA SER A 97 -0.19 0.92 -1.99
C SER A 97 0.75 -0.22 -1.61
N HIS A 98 1.98 0.17 -1.26
CA HIS A 98 3.07 -0.77 -1.04
C HIS A 98 3.12 -1.28 0.41
N ILE A 99 3.46 -2.56 0.57
CA ILE A 99 3.90 -3.11 1.86
C ILE A 99 5.07 -4.09 1.67
N ASN A 100 5.99 -4.11 2.62
CA ASN A 100 7.17 -4.96 2.57
C ASN A 100 6.83 -6.44 2.83
N TYR A 101 7.35 -7.29 1.95
CA TYR A 101 7.40 -8.76 2.01
C TYR A 101 6.04 -9.45 2.18
N ALA A 102 5.37 -9.76 1.07
CA ALA A 102 4.32 -10.79 1.08
C ALA A 102 4.89 -12.10 1.67
N ALA A 103 4.10 -12.86 2.43
CA ALA A 103 4.62 -14.07 3.06
C ALA A 103 4.82 -15.18 2.02
N THR A 104 6.04 -15.73 1.95
CA THR A 104 6.45 -16.70 0.91
C THR A 104 6.86 -18.07 1.49
N ALA A 105 6.40 -18.40 2.70
CA ALA A 105 6.83 -19.62 3.37
C ALA A 105 6.32 -20.92 2.68
N SER A 106 5.14 -20.86 2.06
CA SER A 106 4.57 -21.91 1.20
C SER A 106 3.67 -21.29 0.12
N GLU A 107 3.23 -22.09 -0.85
CA GLU A 107 2.26 -21.64 -1.87
C GLU A 107 0.92 -21.24 -1.24
N GLU A 108 0.46 -21.98 -0.23
CA GLU A 108 -0.80 -21.73 0.48
C GLU A 108 -0.75 -20.40 1.25
N ILE A 109 0.33 -20.18 2.00
CA ILE A 109 0.54 -18.93 2.77
C ILE A 109 0.67 -17.74 1.80
N PHE A 110 1.37 -17.91 0.67
CA PHE A 110 1.48 -16.87 -0.33
C PHE A 110 0.13 -16.56 -0.98
N ALA A 111 -0.66 -17.58 -1.35
CA ALA A 111 -2.00 -17.40 -1.89
C ALA A 111 -2.94 -16.70 -0.90
N SER A 112 -2.86 -17.04 0.39
CA SER A 112 -3.58 -16.37 1.47
C SER A 112 -3.16 -14.90 1.59
N SER A 113 -1.85 -14.64 1.59
CA SER A 113 -1.26 -13.29 1.64
C SER A 113 -1.69 -12.41 0.47
N ILE A 114 -1.58 -12.91 -0.76
CA ILE A 114 -1.94 -12.14 -1.95
C ILE A 114 -3.43 -11.78 -1.96
N ARG A 115 -4.29 -12.70 -1.54
CA ARG A 115 -5.74 -12.44 -1.41
C ARG A 115 -6.00 -11.37 -0.36
N HIS A 116 -5.40 -11.52 0.82
CA HIS A 116 -5.51 -10.58 1.93
C HIS A 116 -5.04 -9.18 1.52
N LEU A 117 -3.85 -9.06 0.91
CA LEU A 117 -3.30 -7.80 0.42
C LEU A 117 -4.25 -7.12 -0.58
N LYS A 118 -4.82 -7.90 -1.53
CA LYS A 118 -5.78 -7.39 -2.50
C LYS A 118 -7.05 -6.86 -1.82
N GLU A 119 -7.60 -7.60 -0.85
CA GLU A 119 -8.79 -7.22 -0.09
C GLU A 119 -8.59 -5.94 0.74
N HIS A 120 -7.33 -5.61 1.08
CA HIS A 120 -6.94 -4.41 1.81
C HIS A 120 -6.40 -3.29 0.90
N ASN A 121 -6.59 -3.40 -0.42
CA ASN A 121 -6.09 -2.46 -1.43
C ASN A 121 -4.56 -2.25 -1.41
N LEU A 122 -3.77 -3.18 -0.86
CA LEU A 122 -2.30 -3.18 -0.91
C LEU A 122 -1.85 -3.91 -2.18
N LEU A 123 -1.64 -3.17 -3.25
CA LEU A 123 -1.53 -3.67 -4.63
C LEU A 123 -0.10 -3.61 -5.17
N ASN A 124 0.87 -3.15 -4.38
CA ASN A 124 2.26 -3.02 -4.79
C ASN A 124 3.22 -3.69 -3.81
N ALA A 125 2.85 -4.83 -3.20
CA ALA A 125 3.71 -5.48 -2.22
C ALA A 125 5.05 -5.96 -2.80
N SER A 126 6.10 -5.99 -1.97
CA SER A 126 7.43 -6.46 -2.39
C SER A 126 7.42 -7.96 -2.74
N ARG A 127 8.23 -8.34 -3.73
CA ARG A 127 8.56 -9.74 -4.07
C ARG A 127 7.38 -10.65 -4.43
N VAL A 128 6.32 -10.07 -4.99
CA VAL A 128 5.14 -10.82 -5.46
C VAL A 128 5.38 -11.61 -6.75
N ALA A 129 6.54 -11.45 -7.39
CA ALA A 129 6.84 -11.96 -8.72
C ALA A 129 8.29 -12.43 -8.88
N ASP A 130 8.91 -12.98 -7.81
CA ASP A 130 10.29 -13.47 -7.86
C ASP A 130 10.39 -14.84 -8.54
N THR A 131 9.30 -15.61 -8.55
CA THR A 131 9.24 -16.98 -9.09
C THR A 131 7.98 -17.21 -9.93
N PRO A 132 8.00 -18.17 -10.89
CA PRO A 132 6.85 -18.43 -11.76
C PRO A 132 5.57 -18.83 -11.01
N TRP A 133 5.69 -19.60 -9.92
CA TRP A 133 4.53 -20.03 -9.13
C TRP A 133 3.88 -18.86 -8.39
N GLN A 134 4.68 -17.89 -7.90
CA GLN A 134 4.15 -16.65 -7.32
C GLN A 134 3.36 -15.84 -8.34
N ILE A 135 3.90 -15.70 -9.56
CA ILE A 135 3.23 -15.01 -10.67
C ILE A 135 1.90 -15.70 -11.01
N GLU A 136 1.87 -17.03 -11.04
CA GLU A 136 0.65 -17.78 -11.32
C GLU A 136 -0.42 -17.56 -10.24
N ILE A 137 -0.05 -17.63 -8.96
CA ILE A 137 -0.95 -17.36 -7.84
C ILE A 137 -1.46 -15.91 -7.89
N ALA A 138 -0.56 -14.95 -8.08
CA ALA A 138 -0.91 -13.53 -8.20
C ALA A 138 -1.88 -13.27 -9.36
N ARG A 139 -1.65 -13.89 -10.52
CA ARG A 139 -2.53 -13.78 -11.70
C ARG A 139 -3.89 -14.42 -11.45
N LYS A 140 -3.95 -15.60 -10.82
CA LYS A 140 -5.21 -16.27 -10.43
C LYS A 140 -6.02 -15.43 -9.45
N ALA A 141 -5.35 -14.76 -8.51
CA ALA A 141 -5.97 -13.84 -7.56
C ALA A 141 -6.38 -12.50 -8.21
N GLY A 142 -5.95 -12.21 -9.45
CA GLY A 142 -6.14 -10.92 -10.10
C GLY A 142 -5.40 -9.77 -9.39
N TYR A 143 -4.23 -10.07 -8.83
CA TYR A 143 -3.31 -9.08 -8.24
C TYR A 143 -2.52 -8.39 -9.36
N PRO A 144 -2.35 -7.07 -9.33
CA PRO A 144 -1.69 -6.36 -10.42
C PRO A 144 -0.18 -6.67 -10.44
N LEU A 145 0.33 -6.87 -11.65
CA LEU A 145 1.75 -7.21 -11.90
C LEU A 145 2.41 -6.20 -12.85
N LYS A 146 1.82 -5.01 -13.03
CA LYS A 146 2.29 -4.01 -13.98
C LYS A 146 3.42 -3.14 -13.43
N GLU A 147 3.30 -2.70 -12.18
CA GLU A 147 4.29 -1.85 -11.50
C GLU A 147 4.79 -2.59 -10.25
N LEU A 148 5.90 -3.30 -10.41
CA LEU A 148 6.52 -4.08 -9.34
C LEU A 148 7.46 -3.20 -8.52
N VAL A 149 7.42 -3.34 -7.20
CA VAL A 149 8.33 -2.64 -6.30
C VAL A 149 9.14 -3.68 -5.53
N SER A 150 10.45 -3.45 -5.38
CA SER A 150 11.40 -4.45 -4.87
C SER A 150 11.29 -5.78 -5.64
N ALA A 151 11.37 -5.66 -6.97
CA ALA A 151 11.39 -6.79 -7.90
C ALA A 151 12.70 -7.61 -7.78
N GLY A 152 12.82 -8.64 -8.60
CA GLY A 152 13.97 -9.54 -8.62
C GLY A 152 15.30 -8.84 -8.93
N SER A 153 16.37 -9.63 -9.01
CA SER A 153 17.69 -9.14 -9.39
C SER A 153 17.85 -9.00 -10.92
N PRO A 154 18.71 -8.11 -11.41
CA PRO A 154 19.56 -7.20 -10.64
C PRO A 154 18.83 -5.92 -10.15
N SER A 155 19.41 -5.27 -9.15
CA SER A 155 19.14 -3.86 -8.84
C SER A 155 20.35 -3.00 -9.22
N PRO A 156 20.22 -1.67 -9.41
CA PRO A 156 21.32 -0.82 -9.88
C PRO A 156 22.62 -0.96 -9.08
N ARG A 157 22.53 -1.14 -7.76
CA ARG A 157 23.68 -1.36 -6.86
C ARG A 157 24.50 -2.61 -7.18
N MET A 158 23.93 -3.56 -7.93
CA MET A 158 24.60 -4.81 -8.26
C MET A 158 25.62 -4.68 -9.38
N TRP A 159 25.61 -3.58 -10.15
CA TRP A 159 26.66 -3.29 -11.13
C TRP A 159 28.04 -3.31 -10.46
N TRP A 160 28.14 -2.68 -9.29
CA TRP A 160 29.36 -2.61 -8.50
C TRP A 160 29.76 -3.92 -7.80
N ARG A 161 28.81 -4.84 -7.59
CA ARG A 161 28.96 -5.99 -6.67
C ARG A 161 30.15 -6.89 -7.03
N ASN A 162 30.46 -7.04 -8.32
CA ASN A 162 31.48 -7.97 -8.79
C ASN A 162 32.91 -7.42 -8.71
N PHE A 163 33.08 -6.11 -8.47
CA PHE A 163 34.41 -5.49 -8.42
C PHE A 163 35.13 -5.66 -7.07
N GLY A 164 34.39 -5.60 -5.95
CA GLY A 164 34.91 -5.86 -4.60
C GLY A 164 35.96 -4.87 -4.04
N GLY A 165 36.58 -4.04 -4.89
CA GLY A 165 37.53 -2.98 -4.51
C GLY A 165 36.89 -1.61 -4.25
N PRO A 166 37.67 -0.53 -4.08
CA PRO A 166 37.16 0.84 -3.95
C PRO A 166 36.84 1.47 -5.31
N SER A 167 35.82 2.34 -5.38
CA SER A 167 35.30 2.93 -6.64
C SER A 167 36.32 3.69 -7.47
N ASN A 168 37.31 4.28 -6.81
CA ASN A 168 38.41 5.00 -7.46
C ASN A 168 39.47 4.10 -8.10
N ALA A 169 39.44 2.78 -7.86
CA ALA A 169 40.37 1.82 -8.47
C ALA A 169 39.86 1.20 -9.77
N LEU A 170 38.63 1.53 -10.20
CA LEU A 170 38.06 1.05 -11.45
C LEU A 170 38.85 1.51 -12.66
N THR A 171 39.37 0.56 -13.43
CA THR A 171 39.89 0.84 -14.78
C THR A 171 38.75 0.94 -15.79
N THR A 172 39.08 1.38 -17.00
CA THR A 172 38.10 1.43 -18.11
C THR A 172 37.70 0.01 -18.52
N GLU A 173 38.65 -0.91 -18.51
CA GLU A 173 38.45 -2.32 -18.80
C GLU A 173 37.55 -3.00 -17.76
N ASP A 174 37.73 -2.67 -16.47
CA ASP A 174 36.86 -3.16 -15.41
C ASP A 174 35.42 -2.69 -15.61
N LYS A 175 35.21 -1.40 -15.91
CA LYS A 175 33.87 -0.85 -16.17
C LYS A 175 33.21 -1.57 -17.34
N ALA A 176 33.91 -1.76 -18.46
CA ALA A 176 33.37 -2.47 -19.62
C ALA A 176 32.98 -3.93 -19.28
N CYS A 177 33.78 -4.60 -18.45
CA CYS A 177 33.46 -5.95 -17.96
C CYS A 177 32.20 -5.95 -17.07
N LEU A 178 32.10 -5.01 -16.13
CA LEU A 178 30.94 -4.87 -15.24
C LEU A 178 29.66 -4.53 -16.01
N ASP A 179 29.75 -3.66 -17.02
CA ASP A 179 28.65 -3.31 -17.92
C ASP A 179 28.12 -4.57 -18.59
N HIS A 180 28.99 -5.36 -19.20
CA HIS A 180 28.60 -6.60 -19.87
C HIS A 180 27.95 -7.63 -18.93
N LEU A 181 28.48 -7.77 -17.71
CA LEU A 181 27.90 -8.65 -16.70
C LEU A 181 26.51 -8.17 -16.25
N PHE A 182 26.37 -6.87 -16.02
CA PHE A 182 25.14 -6.26 -15.57
C PHE A 182 24.06 -6.27 -16.66
N GLU A 183 24.39 -5.89 -17.89
CA GLU A 183 23.50 -5.95 -19.06
C GLU A 183 22.98 -7.36 -19.30
N ARG A 184 23.85 -8.38 -19.18
CA ARG A 184 23.45 -9.78 -19.31
C ARG A 184 22.43 -10.17 -18.24
N ASP A 185 22.65 -9.78 -17.00
CA ASP A 185 21.75 -10.12 -15.90
C ASP A 185 20.44 -9.31 -15.96
N LEU A 186 20.49 -8.04 -16.37
CA LEU A 186 19.31 -7.21 -16.65
C LEU A 186 18.49 -7.79 -17.80
N LYS A 187 19.14 -8.24 -18.88
CA LYS A 187 18.45 -8.91 -19.99
C LYS A 187 17.73 -10.17 -19.52
N ARG A 188 18.35 -10.99 -18.66
CA ARG A 188 17.69 -12.17 -18.08
C ARG A 188 16.45 -11.79 -17.27
N GLN A 189 16.51 -10.70 -16.51
CA GLN A 189 15.37 -10.19 -15.75
C GLN A 189 14.23 -9.72 -16.68
N LEU A 190 14.55 -8.96 -17.73
CA LEU A 190 13.58 -8.49 -18.72
C LEU A 190 12.92 -9.69 -19.45
N ASP A 191 13.74 -10.61 -19.97
CA ASP A 191 13.26 -11.80 -20.67
C ASP A 191 12.37 -12.68 -19.74
N TYR A 192 12.70 -12.76 -18.44
CA TYR A 192 11.88 -13.44 -17.44
C TYR A 192 10.51 -12.79 -17.28
N TYR A 193 10.44 -11.48 -17.08
CA TYR A 193 9.17 -10.78 -16.93
C TYR A 193 8.35 -10.76 -18.22
N ASP A 194 8.99 -10.71 -19.38
CA ASP A 194 8.30 -10.78 -20.67
C ASP A 194 7.64 -12.14 -20.89
N LYS A 195 8.36 -13.21 -20.53
CA LYS A 195 7.85 -14.57 -20.61
C LYS A 195 6.70 -14.82 -19.64
N HIS A 196 6.82 -14.37 -18.38
CA HIS A 196 5.90 -14.77 -17.32
C HIS A 196 4.77 -13.78 -17.05
N ILE A 197 4.96 -12.49 -17.33
CA ILE A 197 3.99 -11.41 -17.04
C ILE A 197 3.59 -10.68 -18.34
N GLY A 198 4.56 -10.03 -18.99
CA GLY A 198 4.40 -9.31 -20.24
C GLY A 198 5.32 -8.07 -20.36
N PRO A 199 5.52 -7.54 -21.58
CA PRO A 199 6.48 -6.48 -21.88
C PRO A 199 6.13 -5.10 -21.30
N GLY A 200 4.89 -4.91 -20.83
CA GLY A 200 4.48 -3.66 -20.17
C GLY A 200 4.85 -3.56 -18.69
N THR A 201 5.54 -4.56 -18.13
CA THR A 201 5.92 -4.60 -16.71
C THR A 201 7.05 -3.63 -16.43
N CYS A 202 6.84 -2.71 -15.50
CA CYS A 202 7.85 -1.80 -14.95
C CYS A 202 8.25 -2.26 -13.54
N PHE A 203 9.50 -2.01 -13.15
CA PHE A 203 9.99 -2.42 -11.85
C PHE A 203 10.88 -1.36 -11.20
N PHE A 204 10.62 -1.12 -9.92
CA PHE A 204 11.31 -0.17 -9.06
C PHE A 204 12.14 -0.94 -8.04
N ASN A 205 13.45 -0.75 -8.03
CA ASN A 205 14.36 -1.51 -7.18
C ASN A 205 15.21 -0.61 -6.30
N CYS A 206 15.24 -0.92 -5.01
CA CYS A 206 16.03 -0.18 -4.04
C CYS A 206 17.54 -0.31 -4.34
N GLY A 207 18.17 0.81 -4.72
CA GLY A 207 19.61 0.90 -4.90
C GLY A 207 20.34 1.10 -3.57
N ALA A 208 19.86 2.03 -2.75
CA ALA A 208 20.41 2.31 -1.43
C ALA A 208 19.29 2.51 -0.41
N SER A 209 19.44 1.83 0.73
CA SER A 209 18.50 1.87 1.84
C SER A 209 19.04 2.78 2.94
N GLU A 210 18.19 3.69 3.42
CA GLU A 210 18.46 4.62 4.52
C GLU A 210 19.78 5.38 4.35
N ALA A 211 20.13 5.64 3.09
CA ALA A 211 21.39 6.25 2.72
C ALA A 211 21.19 7.72 2.43
N SER A 212 22.08 8.54 2.98
CA SER A 212 22.12 9.99 2.74
C SER A 212 23.49 10.48 2.26
N SER A 213 24.46 9.58 2.11
CA SER A 213 25.81 9.95 1.68
C SER A 213 25.93 10.01 0.15
N HIS A 214 26.60 11.04 -0.34
CA HIS A 214 26.87 11.21 -1.77
C HIS A 214 27.58 9.99 -2.38
N SER A 215 28.50 9.36 -1.64
CA SER A 215 29.20 8.16 -2.13
C SER A 215 28.28 6.95 -2.29
N ALA A 216 27.30 6.76 -1.40
CA ALA A 216 26.33 5.67 -1.50
C ALA A 216 25.26 5.94 -2.57
N LEU A 217 24.85 7.20 -2.73
CA LEU A 217 23.74 7.58 -3.60
C LEU A 217 24.16 7.87 -5.05
N VAL A 218 25.37 8.38 -5.27
CA VAL A 218 25.87 8.79 -6.60
C VAL A 218 26.99 7.86 -7.05
N GLN A 219 28.16 7.94 -6.41
CA GLN A 219 29.38 7.27 -6.90
C GLN A 219 29.26 5.75 -7.09
N ARG A 220 28.43 5.07 -6.28
CA ARG A 220 28.24 3.62 -6.34
C ARG A 220 27.03 3.17 -7.16
N LEU A 221 26.15 4.10 -7.55
CA LEU A 221 24.88 3.78 -8.20
C LEU A 221 24.78 4.32 -9.61
N GLU A 222 25.19 5.58 -9.84
CA GLU A 222 24.96 6.36 -11.07
C GLU A 222 25.16 5.53 -12.35
N HIS A 223 26.35 4.96 -12.56
CA HIS A 223 26.66 4.18 -13.76
C HIS A 223 25.76 2.94 -13.93
N GLY A 224 25.47 2.24 -12.83
CA GLY A 224 24.54 1.10 -12.86
C GLY A 224 23.10 1.52 -13.13
N VAL A 225 22.72 2.74 -12.73
CA VAL A 225 21.39 3.31 -12.95
C VAL A 225 21.20 3.67 -14.42
N ASP A 226 22.21 4.26 -15.07
CA ASP A 226 22.14 4.60 -16.50
C ASP A 226 21.80 3.36 -17.36
N ILE A 227 22.52 2.25 -17.12
CA ILE A 227 22.26 0.98 -17.81
C ILE A 227 20.88 0.42 -17.45
N TYR A 228 20.47 0.55 -16.18
CA TYR A 228 19.15 0.10 -15.73
C TYR A 228 18.02 0.85 -16.45
N HIS A 229 18.10 2.18 -16.47
CA HIS A 229 17.11 3.07 -17.08
C HIS A 229 17.06 2.96 -18.61
N ALA A 230 18.18 2.64 -19.26
CA ALA A 230 18.24 2.40 -20.70
C ALA A 230 17.29 1.28 -21.17
N SER A 231 16.86 0.38 -20.27
CA SER A 231 15.82 -0.61 -20.57
C SER A 231 14.42 -0.03 -20.80
N GLY A 232 14.17 1.22 -20.36
CA GLY A 232 12.87 1.88 -20.39
C GLY A 232 11.82 1.31 -19.43
N ARG A 233 12.18 0.33 -18.60
CA ARG A 233 11.26 -0.42 -17.72
C ARG A 233 11.75 -0.56 -16.29
N ALA A 234 13.05 -0.39 -16.07
CA ALA A 234 13.72 -0.62 -14.81
C ALA A 234 14.15 0.71 -14.20
N PHE A 235 13.66 1.00 -13.00
CA PHE A 235 13.86 2.29 -12.36
C PHE A 235 14.54 2.14 -11.00
N LEU A 236 15.44 3.08 -10.71
CA LEU A 236 16.00 3.24 -9.38
C LEU A 236 14.90 3.65 -8.41
N MET A 237 14.92 3.04 -7.22
CA MET A 237 14.28 3.55 -6.03
C MET A 237 15.31 3.76 -4.92
N THR A 238 15.11 4.76 -4.07
CA THR A 238 15.91 4.98 -2.85
C THR A 238 15.04 4.99 -1.60
N HIS A 239 15.62 4.63 -0.45
CA HIS A 239 15.07 4.99 0.86
C HIS A 239 15.90 6.14 1.43
N GLY A 240 15.45 7.37 1.21
CA GLY A 240 16.12 8.57 1.70
C GLY A 240 15.76 8.91 3.14
N MET A 241 16.79 9.15 3.97
CA MET A 241 16.60 9.65 5.35
C MET A 241 16.86 11.16 5.46
N GLY A 242 17.08 11.86 4.35
CA GLY A 242 17.43 13.28 4.38
C GLY A 242 16.92 14.04 3.16
N GLU A 243 16.73 15.34 3.35
CA GLU A 243 16.23 16.28 2.33
C GLU A 243 17.26 16.56 1.21
N ALA A 244 18.46 16.00 1.32
CA ALA A 244 19.52 16.16 0.32
C ALA A 244 19.29 15.32 -0.96
N LEU A 245 18.42 14.30 -0.91
CA LEU A 245 18.26 13.34 -2.02
C LEU A 245 17.84 13.99 -3.35
N PRO A 246 16.86 14.91 -3.39
CA PRO A 246 16.52 15.61 -4.63
C PRO A 246 17.71 16.32 -5.28
N PHE A 247 18.70 16.75 -4.49
CA PHE A 247 19.89 17.46 -5.00
C PHE A 247 21.02 16.52 -5.47
N PHE A 248 20.99 15.25 -5.06
CA PHE A 248 22.04 14.28 -5.42
C PHE A 248 21.59 13.27 -6.46
N THR A 249 20.31 12.90 -6.46
CA THR A 249 19.79 11.83 -7.31
C THR A 249 18.50 12.22 -8.02
N GLY A 250 17.99 13.44 -7.83
CA GLY A 250 16.72 13.87 -8.45
C GLY A 250 16.72 13.88 -9.98
N ASP A 251 17.89 13.85 -10.59
CA ASP A 251 18.13 13.79 -12.04
C ASP A 251 18.05 12.38 -12.63
N PHE A 252 18.37 11.33 -11.86
CA PHE A 252 18.34 9.93 -12.32
C PHE A 252 17.52 8.97 -11.45
N ASN A 253 16.92 9.42 -10.35
CA ASN A 253 16.14 8.55 -9.48
C ASN A 253 14.67 8.53 -9.90
N GLY A 254 14.15 7.33 -10.17
CA GLY A 254 12.76 7.17 -10.64
C GLY A 254 11.74 7.30 -9.51
N MET A 255 12.14 7.00 -8.27
CA MET A 255 11.27 7.12 -7.11
C MET A 255 12.08 7.21 -5.80
N ASP A 256 11.76 8.18 -4.94
CA ASP A 256 12.22 8.16 -3.55
C ASP A 256 11.15 7.64 -2.60
N SER A 257 11.59 7.13 -1.46
CA SER A 257 10.72 6.85 -0.32
C SER A 257 11.34 7.47 0.93
N THR A 258 10.67 8.51 1.43
CA THR A 258 11.19 9.39 2.48
C THR A 258 10.40 9.27 3.76
N THR A 259 11.07 9.49 4.90
CA THR A 259 10.42 9.50 6.23
C THR A 259 9.77 10.83 6.57
N HIS A 260 10.10 11.90 5.84
CA HIS A 260 9.52 13.23 6.03
C HIS A 260 8.43 13.51 4.99
N ILE A 261 7.26 14.00 5.42
CA ILE A 261 6.11 14.28 4.55
C ILE A 261 6.00 15.79 4.33
N SER A 262 6.23 16.25 3.10
CA SER A 262 6.04 17.65 2.70
C SER A 262 5.60 17.74 1.25
N ARG A 263 4.57 18.56 0.99
CA ARG A 263 4.11 18.85 -0.37
C ARG A 263 5.19 19.50 -1.23
N GLU A 264 6.02 20.37 -0.65
CA GLU A 264 7.11 21.04 -1.39
C GLU A 264 8.11 20.02 -1.94
N TRP A 265 8.43 19.00 -1.15
CA TRP A 265 9.32 17.92 -1.60
C TRP A 265 8.67 17.08 -2.70
N ALA A 266 7.39 16.75 -2.56
CA ALA A 266 6.67 16.04 -3.62
C ALA A 266 6.63 16.84 -4.93
N ASP A 267 6.31 18.12 -4.86
CA ASP A 267 6.28 19.01 -6.03
C ASP A 267 7.66 19.12 -6.71
N LEU A 268 8.75 19.16 -5.93
CA LEU A 268 10.11 19.18 -6.46
C LEU A 268 10.43 17.90 -7.25
N TRP A 269 10.08 16.72 -6.71
CA TRP A 269 10.23 15.44 -7.41
C TRP A 269 9.43 15.39 -8.70
N HIS A 270 8.18 15.87 -8.67
CA HIS A 270 7.30 15.83 -9.84
C HIS A 270 7.72 16.80 -10.93
N ALA A 271 8.31 17.94 -10.58
CA ALA A 271 8.84 18.90 -11.55
C ALA A 271 9.92 18.28 -12.45
N ALA A 272 10.69 17.33 -11.93
CA ALA A 272 11.68 16.55 -12.69
C ALA A 272 11.10 15.27 -13.32
N GLY A 273 9.81 14.99 -13.12
CA GLY A 273 9.14 13.79 -13.61
C GLY A 273 9.27 12.56 -12.70
N GLY A 274 10.01 12.67 -11.59
CA GLY A 274 10.19 11.64 -10.58
C GLY A 274 8.91 11.34 -9.78
N ARG A 275 9.06 10.45 -8.80
CA ARG A 275 7.99 9.99 -7.90
C ARG A 275 8.48 9.99 -6.45
N ILE A 276 7.56 10.11 -5.51
CA ILE A 276 7.88 10.09 -4.08
C ILE A 276 6.80 9.36 -3.28
N MET A 277 7.23 8.38 -2.49
CA MET A 277 6.39 7.72 -1.50
C MET A 277 6.85 8.10 -0.10
N ASN A 278 5.98 7.87 0.89
CA ASN A 278 6.42 7.86 2.27
C ASN A 278 6.96 6.48 2.66
N TYR A 279 8.08 6.44 3.38
CA TYR A 279 8.52 5.28 4.13
C TYR A 279 8.32 5.56 5.62
N ALA A 280 7.84 4.55 6.35
CA ALA A 280 7.88 4.50 7.81
C ALA A 280 7.10 5.59 8.58
N ASN A 281 6.12 6.26 7.96
CA ASN A 281 5.25 7.22 8.66
C ASN A 281 3.79 7.11 8.17
N PRO A 282 3.01 6.12 8.64
CA PRO A 282 3.19 5.46 9.94
C PRO A 282 4.14 4.27 9.90
N PHE A 283 4.83 4.01 11.02
CA PHE A 283 5.55 2.75 11.23
C PHE A 283 4.62 1.71 11.89
N PRO A 284 4.74 0.41 11.54
CA PRO A 284 4.03 -0.66 12.24
C PRO A 284 4.33 -0.68 13.74
N GLY A 285 3.38 -1.20 14.53
CA GLY A 285 3.47 -1.34 15.99
C GLY A 285 2.38 -0.60 16.75
N ALA A 286 1.87 0.52 16.23
CA ALA A 286 0.71 1.19 16.82
C ALA A 286 -0.61 0.56 16.32
N GLU A 287 -1.38 -0.09 17.19
CA GLU A 287 -2.74 -0.56 16.88
C GLU A 287 -3.75 0.60 16.91
N ASN A 288 -3.60 1.55 15.98
CA ASN A 288 -4.47 2.72 15.85
C ASN A 288 -5.00 2.86 14.42
N PRO A 289 -6.22 2.37 14.11
CA PRO A 289 -6.80 2.45 12.78
C PRO A 289 -6.95 3.89 12.27
N ALA A 290 -7.29 4.85 13.13
CA ALA A 290 -7.50 6.24 12.73
C ALA A 290 -6.20 6.91 12.26
N TRP A 291 -5.08 6.58 12.90
CA TRP A 291 -3.76 7.06 12.53
C TRP A 291 -3.35 6.58 11.13
N PHE A 292 -3.44 5.26 10.88
CA PHE A 292 -3.13 4.68 9.57
C PHE A 292 -4.09 5.20 8.49
N ARG A 293 -5.40 5.24 8.78
CA ARG A 293 -6.42 5.74 7.85
C ARG A 293 -6.14 7.16 7.36
N ARG A 294 -5.76 8.06 8.28
CA ARG A 294 -5.46 9.46 7.97
C ARG A 294 -4.15 9.63 7.21
N ARG A 295 -3.06 9.10 7.77
CA ARG A 295 -1.69 9.32 7.28
C ARG A 295 -1.50 8.76 5.87
N ILE A 296 -1.82 7.47 5.69
CA ILE A 296 -1.67 6.76 4.41
C ILE A 296 -2.67 7.28 3.37
N GLY A 297 -3.85 7.66 3.83
CA GLY A 297 -4.94 8.09 2.97
C GLY A 297 -4.82 9.57 2.63
N LEU A 298 -5.70 10.36 3.24
CA LEU A 298 -5.98 11.73 2.79
C LEU A 298 -4.81 12.69 3.03
N GLU A 299 -4.00 12.50 4.08
CA GLU A 299 -2.86 13.37 4.34
C GLU A 299 -1.82 13.29 3.22
N MET A 300 -1.23 12.11 2.98
CA MET A 300 -0.26 11.90 1.90
C MET A 300 -0.84 12.21 0.52
N TYR A 301 -2.09 11.81 0.27
CA TYR A 301 -2.78 12.12 -0.97
C TYR A 301 -2.85 13.64 -1.23
N LYS A 302 -3.19 14.44 -0.21
CA LYS A 302 -3.28 15.89 -0.31
C LYS A 302 -1.92 16.59 -0.33
N ASP A 303 -0.89 15.99 0.26
CA ASP A 303 0.50 16.43 0.19
C ASP A 303 1.21 15.96 -1.10
N HIS A 304 0.45 15.51 -2.12
CA HIS A 304 0.94 15.10 -3.44
C HIS A 304 1.83 13.85 -3.43
N TYR A 305 1.83 13.02 -2.40
CA TYR A 305 2.64 11.81 -2.46
C TYR A 305 2.08 10.83 -3.52
N ASP A 306 2.98 10.09 -4.15
CA ASP A 306 2.65 9.00 -5.08
C ASP A 306 2.18 7.75 -4.34
N GLY A 307 2.15 7.75 -3.01
CA GLY A 307 1.70 6.63 -2.20
C GLY A 307 2.54 6.46 -0.95
N GLN A 308 2.53 5.23 -0.44
CA GLN A 308 3.27 4.89 0.76
C GLN A 308 3.86 3.49 0.68
N MET A 309 4.91 3.29 1.46
CA MET A 309 5.63 2.04 1.67
C MET A 309 5.57 1.65 3.14
N LEU A 310 4.68 0.72 3.46
CA LEU A 310 4.54 0.19 4.82
C LEU A 310 5.63 -0.85 5.06
N HIS A 311 6.25 -0.78 6.23
CA HIS A 311 7.12 -1.86 6.71
C HIS A 311 6.27 -3.01 7.29
N GLY A 312 6.88 -4.19 7.48
CA GLY A 312 6.39 -5.22 8.39
C GLY A 312 4.99 -5.76 8.08
N TYR A 313 4.80 -6.43 6.94
CA TYR A 313 3.54 -7.15 6.70
C TYR A 313 3.34 -8.23 7.76
N LEU A 314 4.17 -9.30 7.71
CA LEU A 314 4.14 -10.43 8.61
C LEU A 314 5.46 -10.51 9.39
N ALA A 315 5.39 -10.55 10.71
CA ALA A 315 6.55 -10.79 11.56
C ALA A 315 6.78 -12.30 11.74
N ARG A 316 8.02 -12.77 11.57
CA ARG A 316 8.37 -14.19 11.75
C ARG A 316 8.16 -14.65 13.18
N PHE A 317 8.69 -13.89 14.13
CA PHE A 317 8.61 -14.13 15.55
C PHE A 317 7.61 -13.15 16.14
N TRP A 318 6.38 -13.61 16.37
CA TRP A 318 5.33 -12.75 16.87
C TRP A 318 5.23 -12.83 18.39
N ASN A 319 5.21 -11.68 19.03
CA ASN A 319 4.77 -11.50 20.40
C ASN A 319 4.27 -10.05 20.45
N GLU A 320 3.10 -9.82 21.02
CA GLU A 320 2.52 -8.47 21.16
C GLU A 320 3.21 -7.65 22.27
N PHE A 321 3.84 -8.33 23.24
CA PHE A 321 4.45 -7.77 24.46
C PHE A 321 5.98 -8.03 24.66
N PRO A 322 6.81 -8.33 23.63
CA PRO A 322 8.18 -8.81 23.81
C PRO A 322 9.17 -7.70 24.18
N GLU A 323 8.82 -6.44 23.95
CA GLU A 323 9.73 -5.31 24.18
C GLU A 323 9.61 -4.77 25.60
N TRP A 324 10.77 -4.65 26.26
CA TRP A 324 10.93 -4.28 27.65
C TRP A 324 10.44 -2.83 27.90
N PRO A 325 9.64 -2.56 28.93
CA PRO A 325 9.09 -1.21 29.20
C PRO A 325 10.13 -0.15 29.60
N GLY A 326 11.41 -0.50 29.75
CA GLY A 326 12.48 0.41 30.18
C GLY A 326 13.54 0.76 29.12
N GLY A 327 13.43 0.22 27.90
CA GLY A 327 14.32 0.49 26.78
C GLY A 327 13.45 0.94 25.63
N ASP A 328 13.22 2.25 25.56
CA ASP A 328 12.41 2.97 24.56
C ASP A 328 10.90 2.63 24.45
N GLY A 329 10.44 1.49 24.96
CA GLY A 329 9.08 1.23 25.51
C GLY A 329 7.85 1.52 24.65
N ASN A 330 8.01 1.79 23.34
CA ASN A 330 6.95 2.31 22.48
C ASN A 330 6.59 1.44 21.26
N TYR A 331 7.30 0.33 21.01
CA TYR A 331 7.02 -0.51 19.85
C TYR A 331 6.37 -1.84 20.27
N ARG A 332 5.19 -2.12 19.71
CA ARG A 332 4.73 -3.50 19.57
C ARG A 332 5.49 -4.15 18.42
N ASN A 333 5.33 -5.46 18.24
CA ASN A 333 5.93 -6.20 17.14
C ASN A 333 5.75 -5.49 15.78
N PHE A 334 6.78 -5.51 14.94
CA PHE A 334 6.75 -4.92 13.59
C PHE A 334 5.95 -5.79 12.60
N GLY A 335 4.65 -5.95 12.86
CA GLY A 335 3.70 -6.66 12.02
C GLY A 335 2.41 -5.86 11.84
N MET A 336 1.87 -5.87 10.63
CA MET A 336 0.56 -5.33 10.31
C MET A 336 -0.53 -6.42 10.32
N VAL A 337 -0.13 -7.67 10.53
CA VAL A 337 -1.04 -8.81 10.60
C VAL A 337 -0.56 -9.82 11.66
N TYR A 338 -1.49 -10.58 12.22
CA TYR A 338 -1.15 -11.70 13.08
C TYR A 338 -0.90 -12.97 12.24
N PRO A 339 0.20 -13.69 12.48
CA PRO A 339 0.51 -14.90 11.74
C PRO A 339 -0.36 -16.08 12.17
N GLN A 340 -0.71 -16.94 11.23
CA GLN A 340 -1.25 -18.28 11.47
C GLN A 340 -0.38 -19.33 10.77
N GLN A 341 -0.61 -20.60 11.06
CA GLN A 341 0.10 -21.70 10.39
C GLN A 341 -0.25 -21.79 8.89
N ASP A 342 -1.49 -21.44 8.52
CA ASP A 342 -2.04 -21.57 7.16
C ASP A 342 -2.69 -20.27 6.64
N GLY A 343 -2.49 -19.16 7.35
CA GLY A 343 -3.19 -17.91 7.06
C GLY A 343 -2.70 -16.71 7.85
N ILE A 344 -3.51 -15.66 7.79
CA ILE A 344 -3.18 -14.33 8.31
C ILE A 344 -4.45 -13.71 8.89
N ILE A 345 -4.36 -13.05 10.05
CA ILE A 345 -5.45 -12.27 10.65
C ILE A 345 -5.09 -10.77 10.57
N SER A 346 -6.00 -9.94 10.06
CA SER A 346 -5.81 -8.48 10.06
C SER A 346 -5.75 -7.92 11.47
N THR A 347 -4.86 -6.96 11.70
CA THR A 347 -4.93 -6.10 12.89
C THR A 347 -5.85 -4.89 12.65
N LEU A 348 -6.13 -4.10 13.70
CA LEU A 348 -6.93 -2.88 13.54
C LEU A 348 -6.17 -1.84 12.71
N ALA A 349 -4.85 -1.75 12.85
CA ALA A 349 -4.02 -0.90 12.00
C ALA A 349 -4.15 -1.26 10.50
N MET A 350 -4.23 -2.55 10.18
CA MET A 350 -4.45 -3.02 8.80
C MET A 350 -5.84 -2.65 8.27
N ILE A 351 -6.88 -2.73 9.12
CA ILE A 351 -8.21 -2.23 8.74
C ILE A 351 -8.16 -0.72 8.46
N GLY A 352 -7.50 0.07 9.32
CA GLY A 352 -7.28 1.50 9.06
C GLY A 352 -6.58 1.77 7.73
N THR A 353 -5.59 0.95 7.39
CA THR A 353 -4.86 1.02 6.11
C THR A 353 -5.77 0.74 4.91
N ARG A 354 -6.63 -0.29 4.97
CA ARG A 354 -7.63 -0.54 3.93
C ARG A 354 -8.54 0.67 3.72
N GLU A 355 -9.04 1.23 4.82
CA GLU A 355 -9.95 2.38 4.80
C GLU A 355 -9.29 3.65 4.24
N ALA A 356 -7.98 3.84 4.47
CA ALA A 356 -7.21 4.93 3.85
C ALA A 356 -7.28 4.88 2.31
N TYR A 357 -7.01 3.71 1.73
CA TYR A 357 -7.06 3.57 0.27
C TYR A 357 -8.47 3.71 -0.27
N ASP A 358 -9.49 3.21 0.44
CA ASP A 358 -10.87 3.45 0.03
C ASP A 358 -11.19 4.95 0.01
N ASP A 359 -10.75 5.72 1.01
CA ASP A 359 -10.89 7.19 1.00
C ASP A 359 -10.24 7.84 -0.23
N VAL A 360 -9.02 7.40 -0.59
CA VAL A 360 -8.32 7.88 -1.80
C VAL A 360 -9.06 7.45 -3.07
N ARG A 361 -9.68 6.27 -3.10
CA ARG A 361 -10.47 5.79 -4.26
C ARG A 361 -11.76 6.60 -4.43
N TYR A 362 -12.43 6.99 -3.33
CA TYR A 362 -13.54 7.95 -3.37
C TYR A 362 -13.08 9.30 -3.93
N ALA A 363 -11.94 9.82 -3.44
CA ALA A 363 -11.35 11.06 -3.94
C ALA A 363 -11.01 10.98 -5.43
N THR A 364 -10.43 9.85 -5.86
CA THR A 364 -10.05 9.56 -7.24
C THR A 364 -11.28 9.57 -8.15
N LEU A 365 -12.35 8.87 -7.78
CA LEU A 365 -13.59 8.83 -8.56
C LEU A 365 -14.18 10.23 -8.70
N LEU A 366 -14.31 10.96 -7.59
CA LEU A 366 -14.83 12.33 -7.58
C LEU A 366 -14.00 13.25 -8.49
N LYS A 367 -12.67 13.23 -8.34
CA LYS A 367 -11.76 14.07 -9.12
C LYS A 367 -11.82 13.73 -10.60
N THR A 368 -11.83 12.45 -10.95
CA THR A 368 -11.89 11.98 -12.34
C THR A 368 -13.19 12.41 -13.01
N GLN A 369 -14.34 12.19 -12.34
CA GLN A 369 -15.63 12.63 -12.85
C GLN A 369 -15.68 14.15 -13.02
N ALA A 370 -15.24 14.91 -12.01
CA ALA A 370 -15.28 16.36 -12.06
C ALA A 370 -14.33 16.93 -13.15
N LEU A 371 -13.15 16.33 -13.36
CA LEU A 371 -12.26 16.73 -14.44
C LEU A 371 -12.88 16.48 -15.83
N ALA A 372 -13.56 15.34 -16.02
CA ALA A 372 -14.23 15.02 -17.27
C ALA A 372 -15.33 16.03 -17.66
N TYR A 373 -15.95 16.68 -16.67
CA TYR A 373 -17.05 17.63 -16.89
C TYR A 373 -16.70 19.10 -16.62
N ARG A 374 -15.47 19.41 -16.21
CA ARG A 374 -15.02 20.77 -15.84
C ARG A 374 -15.29 21.80 -16.94
N ASP A 375 -15.05 21.40 -18.18
CA ASP A 375 -15.13 22.24 -19.39
C ASP A 375 -16.29 21.81 -20.30
N ASN A 376 -17.33 21.18 -19.72
CA ASN A 376 -18.52 20.78 -20.47
C ASN A 376 -19.24 22.00 -21.07
N LYS A 377 -19.90 21.80 -22.21
CA LYS A 377 -20.67 22.85 -22.89
C LYS A 377 -21.92 23.28 -22.12
N ASP A 378 -22.49 22.40 -21.29
CA ASP A 378 -23.55 22.77 -20.36
C ASP A 378 -22.96 23.57 -19.17
N PRO A 379 -23.30 24.87 -19.03
CA PRO A 379 -22.80 25.70 -17.94
C PRO A 379 -23.18 25.18 -16.55
N ARG A 380 -24.32 24.49 -16.40
CA ARG A 380 -24.76 23.95 -15.10
C ARG A 380 -23.85 22.81 -14.67
N LEU A 381 -23.63 21.84 -15.55
CA LEU A 381 -22.75 20.70 -15.29
C LEU A 381 -21.29 21.15 -15.10
N ALA A 382 -20.78 22.04 -15.94
CA ALA A 382 -19.42 22.58 -15.82
C ALA A 382 -19.20 23.33 -14.49
N ARG A 383 -20.19 24.12 -14.06
CA ARG A 383 -20.15 24.81 -12.76
C ARG A 383 -20.15 23.84 -11.59
N GLU A 384 -20.97 22.79 -11.63
CA GLU A 384 -21.00 21.79 -10.56
C GLU A 384 -19.69 21.00 -10.49
N ALA A 385 -19.14 20.61 -11.64
CA ALA A 385 -17.85 19.94 -11.72
C ALA A 385 -16.72 20.78 -11.10
N ARG A 386 -16.63 22.08 -11.46
CA ARG A 386 -15.66 23.01 -10.84
C ARG A 386 -15.90 23.16 -9.34
N ARG A 387 -17.16 23.21 -8.89
CA ARG A 387 -17.47 23.26 -7.45
C ARG A 387 -16.91 22.05 -6.71
N GLN A 388 -17.00 20.85 -7.28
CA GLN A 388 -16.44 19.65 -6.62
C GLN A 388 -14.92 19.67 -6.56
N LEU A 389 -14.25 20.15 -7.62
CA LEU A 389 -12.80 20.34 -7.61
C LEU A 389 -12.39 21.34 -6.52
N HIS A 390 -13.10 22.48 -6.41
CA HIS A 390 -12.86 23.45 -5.34
C HIS A 390 -13.15 22.90 -3.94
N TRP A 391 -14.14 22.02 -3.78
CA TRP A 391 -14.36 21.36 -2.50
C TRP A 391 -13.20 20.44 -2.16
N LEU A 392 -12.81 19.56 -3.08
CA LEU A 392 -11.72 18.60 -2.84
C LEU A 392 -10.38 19.30 -2.59
N GLU A 393 -10.11 20.43 -3.26
CA GLU A 393 -8.91 21.24 -3.01
C GLU A 393 -8.87 21.78 -1.58
N ARG A 394 -10.00 22.29 -1.08
CA ARG A 394 -10.10 22.91 0.27
C ARG A 394 -10.12 21.92 1.42
N VAL A 395 -10.34 20.64 1.16
CA VAL A 395 -10.27 19.61 2.21
C VAL A 395 -8.83 19.52 2.70
N ASP A 396 -8.64 19.79 3.98
CA ASP A 396 -7.36 19.63 4.67
C ASP A 396 -7.12 18.14 4.98
N GLY A 397 -6.14 17.52 4.32
CA GLY A 397 -5.84 16.10 4.53
C GLY A 397 -5.34 15.77 5.94
N LYS A 398 -4.77 16.74 6.66
CA LYS A 398 -4.22 16.55 8.01
C LYS A 398 -5.32 16.60 9.05
N ASN A 399 -6.27 17.52 8.93
CA ASN A 399 -7.23 17.80 10.00
C ASN A 399 -8.69 17.49 9.67
N ALA A 400 -9.02 17.13 8.42
CA ALA A 400 -10.41 16.82 8.07
C ALA A 400 -10.97 15.64 8.88
N ASP A 401 -12.25 15.70 9.22
CA ASP A 401 -13.00 14.55 9.68
C ASP A 401 -13.09 13.52 8.53
N MET A 402 -12.56 12.33 8.77
CA MET A 402 -12.44 11.29 7.73
C MET A 402 -13.79 10.69 7.33
N ASP A 403 -14.74 10.63 8.27
CA ASP A 403 -16.09 10.12 8.00
C ASP A 403 -16.92 11.15 7.25
N ALA A 404 -16.84 12.41 7.66
CA ALA A 404 -17.45 13.51 6.94
C ALA A 404 -16.87 13.67 5.52
N PHE A 405 -15.56 13.45 5.36
CA PHE A 405 -14.92 13.43 4.05
C PHE A 405 -15.52 12.34 3.16
N ARG A 406 -15.56 11.08 3.61
CA ARG A 406 -16.05 9.95 2.81
C ARG A 406 -17.51 10.14 2.42
N ILE A 407 -18.36 10.48 3.38
CA ILE A 407 -19.80 10.73 3.14
C ILE A 407 -19.96 11.90 2.16
N GLY A 408 -19.19 12.98 2.34
CA GLY A 408 -19.19 14.14 1.46
C GLY A 408 -18.75 13.81 0.03
N ALA A 409 -17.70 13.00 -0.13
CA ALA A 409 -17.23 12.55 -1.44
C ALA A 409 -18.29 11.69 -2.14
N ALA A 410 -18.87 10.72 -1.43
CA ALA A 410 -19.95 9.87 -1.93
C ALA A 410 -21.16 10.67 -2.43
N HIS A 411 -21.64 11.62 -1.62
CA HIS A 411 -22.75 12.50 -1.99
C HIS A 411 -22.44 13.30 -3.27
N ARG A 412 -21.21 13.83 -3.39
CA ARG A 412 -20.79 14.64 -4.55
C ARG A 412 -20.66 13.81 -5.83
N ILE A 413 -20.18 12.57 -5.73
CA ILE A 413 -20.17 11.61 -6.83
C ILE A 413 -21.59 11.40 -7.34
N GLN A 414 -22.54 11.11 -6.44
CA GLN A 414 -23.95 10.93 -6.83
C GLN A 414 -24.55 12.19 -7.45
N THR A 415 -24.25 13.36 -6.89
CA THR A 415 -24.73 14.66 -7.42
C THR A 415 -24.30 14.86 -8.87
N LEU A 416 -23.02 14.58 -9.19
CA LEU A 416 -22.53 14.66 -10.57
C LEU A 416 -23.19 13.62 -11.47
N MET A 417 -23.33 12.38 -10.99
CA MET A 417 -23.99 11.30 -11.74
C MET A 417 -25.45 11.62 -12.08
N GLU A 418 -26.19 12.23 -11.16
CA GLU A 418 -27.59 12.61 -11.38
C GLU A 418 -27.71 13.72 -12.44
N LEU A 419 -26.85 14.75 -12.38
CA LEU A 419 -26.83 15.80 -13.39
C LEU A 419 -26.48 15.27 -14.79
N VAL A 420 -25.53 14.33 -14.87
CA VAL A 420 -25.18 13.67 -16.14
C VAL A 420 -26.36 12.86 -16.69
N LYS A 421 -27.08 12.13 -15.85
CA LYS A 421 -28.27 11.38 -16.26
C LYS A 421 -29.36 12.29 -16.81
N ILE A 422 -29.61 13.43 -16.18
CA ILE A 422 -30.59 14.42 -16.66
C ILE A 422 -30.19 14.92 -18.06
N GLN A 423 -28.90 15.20 -18.29
CA GLN A 423 -28.44 15.61 -19.62
C GLN A 423 -28.55 14.49 -20.68
N GLY A 424 -28.30 13.24 -20.29
CA GLY A 424 -28.34 12.09 -21.19
C GLY A 424 -29.75 11.57 -21.49
N GLY A 425 -30.75 11.94 -20.68
CA GLY A 425 -32.15 11.51 -20.80
C GLY A 425 -33.01 12.32 -21.76
N ASP A 426 -32.48 13.42 -22.32
CA ASP A 426 -33.15 14.27 -23.33
C ASP A 426 -32.62 14.03 -24.76
N ARG A 427 -32.23 12.79 -25.10
CA ARG A 427 -31.88 12.39 -26.48
C ARG A 427 -32.55 11.11 -26.91
#